data_AF-A0A661E5Q8-F1
#
_entry.id   AF-A0A661E5Q8-F1
#
_cell.length_a   1.000
_cell.length_b   1.000
_cell.length_c   1.000
_cell.angle_alpha   90.00
_cell.angle_beta   90.00
_cell.angle_gamma   90.00
#
_symmetry.space_group_name_H-M   'P 1'
#
loop_
_entity.id
_entity.type
_entity.pdbx_description
1 polymer ?
#
loop_
_entity_poly.entity_id
_entity_poly.type
_entity_poly.pdbx_seq_one_letter_code
_entity_poly.pdbx_strand_id
1 'polypeptide(L)'
;MSWLELSVRVSRQNAPLVESLLQNEAVLALTLTDDADDPVLEPGVGETPLWPSVCVTALFRGDTPVEPLARMLSLVPGVDRPQQVNFRKFEDQQWERVW
;
A
#
# COMPACT_ATOMS: atom_id res chain seq x y z
N MET A 1 -21.49 -1.13 -1.54
CA MET A 1 -20.54 0.01 -1.67
C MET A 1 -19.38 -0.47 -2.52
N SER A 2 -18.64 0.41 -3.19
CA SER A 2 -17.43 -0.01 -3.92
C SER A 2 -16.18 0.50 -3.22
N TRP A 3 -15.10 -0.24 -3.38
CA TRP A 3 -13.80 0.00 -2.75
C TRP A 3 -12.73 0.16 -3.83
N LEU A 4 -11.72 0.97 -3.53
CA LEU A 4 -10.50 1.10 -4.31
C LEU A 4 -9.32 0.70 -3.44
N GLU A 5 -8.60 -0.32 -3.87
CA GLU A 5 -7.32 -0.73 -3.29
C GLU A 5 -6.19 -0.22 -4.18
N LEU A 6 -5.23 0.46 -3.56
CA LEU A 6 -3.98 0.90 -4.16
C LEU A 6 -2.85 0.11 -3.49
N SER A 7 -2.02 -0.55 -4.28
CA SER A 7 -0.82 -1.23 -3.78
C SER A 7 0.42 -0.65 -4.44
N VAL A 8 1.41 -0.30 -3.64
CA VAL A 8 2.69 0.25 -4.13
C VAL A 8 3.88 -0.44 -3.49
N ARG A 9 4.82 -0.90 -4.33
CA ARG A 9 6.06 -1.55 -3.89
C ARG A 9 7.18 -0.54 -3.73
N VAL A 10 7.75 -0.46 -2.53
CA VAL A 10 8.82 0.48 -2.19
C VAL A 10 9.88 -0.15 -1.31
N SER A 11 11.05 0.47 -1.23
CA SER A 11 12.06 0.07 -0.25
C SER A 11 11.59 0.41 1.18
N ARG A 12 12.15 -0.28 2.17
CA ARG A 12 11.98 0.04 3.60
C ARG A 12 12.12 1.53 3.92
N GLN A 13 13.09 2.18 3.27
CA GLN A 13 13.45 3.57 3.52
C GLN A 13 12.36 4.54 3.03
N ASN A 14 11.65 4.16 1.97
CA ASN A 14 10.61 4.99 1.36
C ASN A 14 9.21 4.64 1.88
N ALA A 15 9.00 3.50 2.54
CA ALA A 15 7.71 3.13 3.12
C ALA A 15 7.11 4.21 4.04
N PRO A 16 7.83 4.82 5.01
CA PRO A 16 7.28 5.88 5.85
C PRO A 16 6.84 7.13 5.09
N LEU A 17 7.56 7.48 4.00
CA LEU A 17 7.18 8.60 3.14
C LEU A 17 5.87 8.30 2.41
N VAL A 18 5.74 7.10 1.85
CA VAL A 18 4.53 6.67 1.15
C VAL A 18 3.33 6.60 2.08
N GLU A 19 3.50 6.03 3.28
CA GLU A 19 2.45 6.02 4.31
C GLU A 19 2.00 7.44 4.63
N SER A 20 2.94 8.36 4.88
CA SER A 20 2.62 9.76 5.19
C SER A 20 1.88 10.44 4.05
N LEU A 21 2.29 10.23 2.79
CA LEU A 21 1.61 10.78 1.62
C LEU A 21 0.17 10.25 1.51
N LEU A 22 -0.04 8.95 1.69
CA LEU A 22 -1.35 8.32 1.61
C LEU A 22 -2.26 8.71 2.80
N GLN A 23 -1.69 8.91 3.99
CA GLN A 23 -2.42 9.39 5.18
C GLN A 23 -2.93 10.84 5.03
N ASN A 24 -2.31 11.64 4.16
CA ASN A 24 -2.80 12.98 3.84
C ASN A 24 -3.98 12.96 2.86
N GLU A 25 -4.28 11.81 2.27
CA GLU A 25 -5.44 11.58 1.43
C GLU A 25 -6.59 10.97 2.26
N ALA A 26 -7.77 10.80 1.64
CA ALA A 26 -8.93 10.18 2.28
C ALA A 26 -8.82 8.63 2.41
N VAL A 27 -7.67 8.16 2.88
CA VAL A 27 -7.39 6.73 3.10
C VAL A 27 -8.19 6.22 4.30
N LEU A 28 -8.74 5.01 4.18
CA LEU A 28 -9.52 4.35 5.22
C LEU A 28 -8.67 3.39 6.06
N ALA A 29 -7.69 2.75 5.41
CA ALA A 29 -6.76 1.84 6.05
C ALA A 29 -5.45 1.75 5.26
N LEU A 30 -4.36 1.51 5.98
CA LEU A 30 -3.04 1.21 5.42
C LEU A 30 -2.53 -0.10 6.01
N THR A 31 -1.97 -0.93 5.14
CA THR A 31 -1.35 -2.21 5.50
C THR A 31 0.02 -2.30 4.85
N LEU A 32 1.02 -2.76 5.61
CA LEU A 32 2.35 -3.02 5.11
C LEU A 32 2.58 -4.52 5.10
N THR A 33 2.92 -5.08 3.94
CA THR A 33 3.29 -6.48 3.79
C THR A 33 4.67 -6.61 3.18
N ASP A 34 5.23 -7.80 3.33
CA ASP A 34 6.36 -8.21 2.52
C ASP A 34 5.99 -8.22 1.01
N ASP A 35 6.99 -7.98 0.18
CA ASP A 35 6.92 -8.04 -1.28
C ASP A 35 7.68 -9.23 -1.87
N ALA A 36 8.64 -9.82 -1.14
CA ALA A 36 9.62 -10.77 -1.69
C ALA A 36 9.75 -12.12 -0.93
N ASP A 37 8.89 -12.41 0.05
CA ASP A 37 9.01 -13.58 0.95
C ASP A 37 10.36 -13.59 1.71
N ASP A 38 10.81 -12.40 2.12
CA ASP A 38 12.05 -12.17 2.85
C ASP A 38 11.83 -12.42 4.36
N PRO A 39 12.54 -13.37 5.00
CA PRO A 39 12.41 -13.57 6.43
C PRO A 39 13.01 -12.39 7.20
N VAL A 40 12.19 -11.76 8.05
CA VAL A 40 12.69 -10.84 9.08
C VAL A 40 13.14 -11.69 10.27
N LEU A 41 14.45 -11.69 10.55
CA LEU A 41 15.01 -12.34 11.73
C LEU A 41 14.53 -11.65 13.01
N GLU A 42 14.60 -12.36 14.14
CA GLU A 42 14.21 -11.81 15.43
C GLU A 42 14.97 -10.51 15.71
N PRO A 43 14.26 -9.36 15.79
CA PRO A 43 14.89 -8.06 15.94
C PRO A 43 15.35 -7.85 17.39
N GLY A 44 16.19 -6.84 17.61
CA GLY A 44 16.59 -6.48 18.97
C GLY A 44 15.38 -6.09 19.84
N VAL A 45 15.57 -6.07 21.16
CA VAL A 45 14.51 -5.66 22.09
C VAL A 45 14.04 -4.23 21.75
N GLY A 46 12.77 -4.10 21.35
CA GLY A 46 12.15 -2.81 20.98
C GLY A 46 12.30 -2.41 19.51
N GLU A 47 12.94 -3.22 18.68
CA GLU A 47 13.07 -2.97 17.25
C GLU A 47 11.91 -3.61 16.46
N THR A 48 11.36 -2.87 15.49
CA THR A 48 10.33 -3.35 14.56
C THR A 48 10.74 -3.05 13.11
N PRO A 49 11.78 -3.72 12.58
CA PRO A 49 12.22 -3.49 11.21
C PRO A 49 11.16 -3.99 10.22
N LEU A 50 10.90 -3.22 9.18
CA LEU A 50 10.08 -3.70 8.03
C LEU A 50 10.90 -4.69 7.18
N TRP A 51 10.34 -5.22 6.10
CA TRP A 51 11.08 -5.95 5.06
C TRP A 51 11.99 -5.03 4.23
N PRO A 52 13.01 -5.54 3.51
CA PRO A 52 13.83 -4.71 2.61
C PRO A 52 13.01 -4.07 1.48
N SER A 53 12.11 -4.85 0.89
CA SER A 53 11.06 -4.41 -0.03
C SER A 53 9.72 -4.56 0.68
N VAL A 54 8.88 -3.53 0.62
CA VAL A 54 7.59 -3.47 1.31
C VAL A 54 6.51 -3.17 0.28
N CYS A 55 5.42 -3.91 0.33
CA CYS A 55 4.19 -3.54 -0.36
C CYS A 55 3.30 -2.74 0.60
N VAL A 56 3.07 -1.48 0.27
CA VAL A 56 2.13 -0.61 0.99
C VAL A 56 0.77 -0.69 0.28
N THR A 57 -0.24 -1.20 0.98
CA THR A 57 -1.61 -1.29 0.48
C THR A 57 -2.49 -0.29 1.20
N ALA A 58 -3.23 0.50 0.42
CA ALA A 58 -4.12 1.56 0.88
C ALA A 58 -5.55 1.30 0.39
N LEU A 59 -6.50 1.35 1.32
CA LEU A 59 -7.92 1.18 1.03
C LEU A 59 -8.61 2.55 1.00
N PHE A 60 -9.37 2.80 -0.06
CA PHE A 60 -10.16 4.00 -0.29
C PHE A 60 -11.61 3.64 -0.64
N ARG A 61 -12.49 4.65 -0.65
CA ARG A 61 -13.81 4.53 -1.29
C ARG A 61 -13.65 4.37 -2.81
N GLY A 62 -14.55 3.62 -3.44
CA GLY A 62 -14.44 3.28 -4.87
C GLY A 62 -14.61 4.47 -5.84
N ASP A 63 -15.10 5.61 -5.35
CA ASP A 63 -15.23 6.88 -6.06
C ASP A 63 -13.97 7.77 -5.98
N THR A 64 -12.95 7.37 -5.21
CA THR A 64 -11.68 8.08 -5.15
C THR A 64 -10.99 8.13 -6.53
N PRO A 65 -10.53 9.32 -6.98
CA PRO A 65 -9.86 9.47 -8.27
C PRO A 65 -8.45 8.85 -8.23
N VAL A 66 -8.10 8.10 -9.27
CA VAL A 66 -6.84 7.34 -9.35
C VAL A 66 -5.68 8.20 -9.82
N GLU A 67 -5.93 9.14 -10.73
CA GLU A 67 -4.90 9.95 -11.37
C GLU A 67 -4.11 10.84 -10.40
N PRO A 68 -4.74 11.50 -9.40
CA PRO A 68 -3.99 12.27 -8.40
C PRO A 68 -3.08 11.38 -7.55
N LEU A 69 -3.58 10.20 -7.13
CA LEU A 69 -2.81 9.22 -6.35
C LEU A 69 -1.61 8.71 -7.14
N ALA A 70 -1.82 8.33 -8.41
CA ALA A 70 -0.75 7.86 -9.28
C ALA A 70 0.33 8.94 -9.50
N ARG A 71 -0.09 10.20 -9.72
CA ARG A 71 0.83 11.33 -9.87
C ARG A 71 1.64 11.58 -8.61
N MET A 72 0.99 11.58 -7.45
CA MET A 72 1.66 11.74 -6.16
C MET A 72 2.72 10.64 -5.96
N LEU A 73 2.35 9.37 -6.20
CA LEU A 73 3.27 8.25 -6.06
C LEU A 73 4.45 8.30 -7.04
N SER A 74 4.26 8.83 -8.25
CA SER A 74 5.37 8.98 -9.23
C SER A 74 6.46 9.96 -8.78
N LEU A 75 6.20 10.78 -7.76
CA LEU A 75 7.19 11.70 -7.18
C LEU A 75 8.04 11.02 -6.09
N VAL A 76 7.66 9.81 -5.65
CA VAL A 76 8.39 9.05 -4.65
C VAL A 76 9.64 8.43 -5.31
N PRO A 77 10.85 8.65 -4.75
CA PRO A 77 12.06 8.02 -5.27
C PRO A 77 11.92 6.49 -5.34
N GLY A 78 12.29 5.92 -6.48
CA GLY A 78 12.21 4.47 -6.70
C GLY A 78 10.80 3.93 -6.98
N VAL A 79 9.80 4.79 -7.20
CA VAL A 79 8.48 4.44 -7.78
C VAL A 79 8.40 4.98 -9.21
N ASP A 80 9.30 4.48 -10.05
CA ASP A 80 9.50 4.93 -11.44
C ASP A 80 8.90 3.97 -12.47
N ARG A 81 8.54 2.76 -12.06
CA ARG A 81 8.05 1.71 -12.96
C ARG A 81 6.54 1.51 -12.79
N PRO A 82 5.80 1.37 -13.90
CA PRO A 82 4.36 1.16 -13.83
C PRO A 82 3.96 -0.13 -13.11
N GLN A 83 4.82 -1.15 -13.07
CA GLN A 83 4.53 -2.41 -12.36
C GLN A 83 4.59 -2.27 -10.82
N GLN A 84 5.12 -1.17 -10.29
CA GLN A 84 5.22 -0.97 -8.84
C GLN A 84 3.93 -0.46 -8.23
N VAL A 85 3.04 0.13 -9.02
CA VAL A 85 1.77 0.69 -8.56
C VAL A 85 0.63 -0.08 -9.21
N ASN A 86 -0.28 -0.59 -8.40
CA ASN A 86 -1.48 -1.28 -8.86
C ASN A 86 -2.73 -0.65 -8.23
N PHE A 87 -3.79 -0.53 -9.03
CA PHE A 87 -5.10 -0.13 -8.57
C PHE A 87 -6.12 -1.23 -8.87
N ARG A 88 -6.87 -1.63 -7.86
CA ARG A 88 -7.93 -2.63 -7.96
C ARG A 88 -9.22 -2.05 -7.40
N LYS A 89 -10.31 -2.11 -8.18
CA LYS A 89 -11.66 -1.81 -7.69
C LYS A 89 -12.43 -3.09 -7.43
N PHE A 90 -13.19 -3.13 -6.34
CA PHE A 90 -14.07 -4.24 -6.03
C PHE A 90 -15.33 -3.77 -5.31
N GLU A 91 -16.42 -4.50 -5.49
CA GLU A 91 -17.66 -4.27 -4.78
C GLU A 91 -17.61 -4.92 -3.39
N ASP A 92 -18.35 -4.32 -2.47
CA ASP A 92 -18.61 -4.87 -1.15
C ASP A 92 -19.36 -6.20 -1.29
N GLN A 93 -18.85 -7.24 -0.63
CA GLN A 93 -19.41 -8.58 -0.72
C GLN A 93 -19.99 -9.00 0.63
N GLN A 94 -21.12 -9.72 0.59
CA GLN A 94 -21.66 -10.37 1.78
C GLN A 94 -20.94 -11.70 1.99
N TRP A 95 -19.90 -11.66 2.83
CA TRP A 95 -19.03 -12.79 3.12
C TRP A 95 -19.77 -14.01 3.69
N GLU A 96 -20.94 -13.82 4.33
CA GLU A 96 -21.75 -14.87 4.96
C GLU A 96 -22.22 -16.02 4.04
N ARG A 97 -22.09 -15.89 2.71
CA ARG A 97 -22.67 -16.83 1.73
C ARG A 97 -21.69 -17.38 0.70
N VAL A 98 -20.38 -17.19 0.87
CA VAL A 98 -19.38 -17.48 -0.18
C VAL A 98 -18.29 -18.49 0.25
N TRP A 99 -18.52 -19.23 1.32
CA TRP A 99 -17.65 -20.29 1.83
C TRP A 99 -18.30 -21.68 1.76
#